data_AF-A0A6M4H4B0-F1
#
_entry.id   AF-A0A6M4H4B0-F1
#
_cell.length_a   1.000
_cell.length_b   1.000
_cell.length_c   1.000
_cell.angle_alpha   90.00
_cell.angle_beta   90.00
_cell.angle_gamma   90.00
#
_symmetry.space_group_name_H-M   'P 1'
#
loop_
_entity.id
_entity.type
_entity.pdbx_description
1 polymer ?
#
loop_
_entity_poly.entity_id
_entity_poly.type
_entity_poly.pdbx_seq_one_letter_code
_entity_poly.pdbx_strand_id
1 'polypeptide(L)'
;MKKLAENLTQYAAYHRDRRNIATHFVGVPMIVFAIVLALATMSLPLDLGFPVTIAALVCVAGCAYYLWLDLTLGVAMVATMFVMLAMSSEITHRLPTGATLALAAGIFIVGWIIQFIGHKFEGMKPAFFDDVKQLLIGPLFVCAEAFFLLGAKPQLRRYIEERVGPTVARRDGRPIPIHEEAL
;
A
#
# COMPACT_ATOMS: atom_id res chain seq x y z
N MET A 1 -9.14 16.36 -1.47
CA MET A 1 -8.74 16.34 -0.04
C MET A 1 -9.66 15.52 0.85
N LYS A 2 -10.97 15.84 0.96
CA LYS A 2 -11.90 15.15 1.90
C LYS A 2 -11.88 13.61 1.75
N LYS A 3 -12.05 13.09 0.54
CA LYS A 3 -12.01 11.64 0.27
C LYS A 3 -10.68 10.96 0.61
N LEU A 4 -9.54 11.59 0.28
CA LEU A 4 -8.22 11.06 0.66
C LEU A 4 -8.10 10.98 2.19
N ALA A 5 -8.42 12.09 2.86
CA ALA A 5 -8.24 12.22 4.29
C ALA A 5 -9.14 11.21 5.03
N GLU A 6 -10.40 11.06 4.62
CA GLU A 6 -11.33 10.06 5.16
C GLU A 6 -10.81 8.62 4.99
N ASN A 7 -10.36 8.25 3.78
CA ASN A 7 -9.81 6.92 3.53
C ASN A 7 -8.58 6.64 4.41
N LEU A 8 -7.66 7.61 4.52
CA LEU A 8 -6.47 7.48 5.35
C LEU A 8 -6.80 7.46 6.85
N THR A 9 -7.79 8.22 7.31
CA THR A 9 -8.25 8.17 8.70
C THR A 9 -8.84 6.80 9.03
N GLN A 10 -9.67 6.23 8.14
CA GLN A 10 -10.21 4.88 8.32
C GLN A 10 -9.10 3.83 8.42
N TYR A 11 -8.10 3.90 7.53
CA TYR A 11 -6.95 2.99 7.58
C TYR A 11 -6.13 3.21 8.87
N ALA A 12 -5.87 4.47 9.23
CA ALA A 12 -5.08 4.84 10.41
C ALA A 12 -5.70 4.37 11.73
N ALA A 13 -7.03 4.24 11.83
CA ALA A 13 -7.71 3.71 13.01
C ALA A 13 -7.27 2.27 13.38
N TYR A 14 -6.75 1.51 12.41
CA TYR A 14 -6.20 0.18 12.61
C TYR A 14 -4.67 0.17 12.77
N HIS A 15 -4.00 1.31 12.57
CA HIS A 15 -2.53 1.38 12.45
C HIS A 15 -1.98 2.63 13.15
N ARG A 16 -1.91 2.63 14.49
CA ARG A 16 -1.25 3.71 15.26
C ARG A 16 -0.05 3.23 16.07
N ASP A 17 0.25 1.93 16.12
CA ASP A 17 1.47 1.40 16.73
C ASP A 17 2.65 1.59 15.77
N ARG A 18 3.70 2.29 16.21
CA ARG A 18 4.89 2.55 15.38
C ARG A 18 5.60 1.27 14.93
N ARG A 19 5.52 0.18 15.70
CA ARG A 19 6.09 -1.13 15.30
C ARG A 19 5.28 -1.74 14.17
N ASN A 20 3.95 -1.66 14.24
CA ASN A 20 3.07 -2.10 13.16
C ASN A 20 3.32 -1.30 11.88
N ILE A 21 3.32 0.03 11.98
CA ILE A 21 3.62 0.92 10.86
C ILE A 21 4.98 0.59 10.24
N ALA A 22 6.03 0.35 11.05
CA ALA A 22 7.35 -0.05 10.55
C ALA A 22 7.31 -1.36 9.76
N THR A 23 6.54 -2.36 10.21
CA THR A 23 6.36 -3.60 9.41
C THR A 23 5.60 -3.35 8.11
N HIS A 24 4.66 -2.40 8.09
CA HIS A 24 3.92 -2.02 6.87
C HIS A 24 4.81 -1.34 5.83
N PHE A 25 5.77 -0.52 6.27
CA PHE A 25 6.79 0.08 5.39
C PHE A 25 7.61 -0.96 4.59
N VAL A 26 7.62 -2.23 5.03
CA VAL A 26 8.32 -3.32 4.35
C VAL A 26 7.33 -4.28 3.70
N GLY A 27 6.37 -4.78 4.49
CA GLY A 27 5.42 -5.81 4.05
C GLY A 27 4.48 -5.35 2.94
N VAL A 28 3.99 -4.10 2.98
CA VAL A 28 3.08 -3.57 1.95
C VAL A 28 3.80 -3.46 0.59
N PRO A 29 4.98 -2.82 0.47
CA PRO A 29 5.73 -2.82 -0.78
C PRO A 29 6.05 -4.22 -1.32
N MET A 30 6.41 -5.17 -0.44
CA MET A 30 6.66 -6.56 -0.85
C MET A 30 5.42 -7.22 -1.46
N ILE A 31 4.26 -7.07 -0.82
CA ILE A 31 3.00 -7.66 -1.32
C ILE A 31 2.58 -7.02 -2.64
N VAL A 32 2.64 -5.69 -2.74
CA VAL A 32 2.32 -4.98 -3.99
C VAL A 32 3.25 -5.43 -5.11
N PHE A 33 4.56 -5.46 -4.87
CA PHE A 33 5.53 -5.90 -5.86
C PHE A 33 5.30 -7.37 -6.29
N ALA A 34 5.02 -8.26 -5.35
CA ALA A 34 4.71 -9.66 -5.66
C ALA A 34 3.47 -9.80 -6.55
N ILE A 35 2.42 -9.01 -6.31
CA ILE A 35 1.22 -8.99 -7.16
C ILE A 35 1.57 -8.48 -8.57
N VAL A 36 2.29 -7.36 -8.66
CA VAL A 36 2.74 -6.80 -9.95
C VAL A 36 3.60 -7.83 -10.70
N LEU A 37 4.52 -8.51 -10.03
CA LEU A 37 5.39 -9.52 -10.62
C LEU A 37 4.61 -10.72 -11.15
N ALA A 38 3.65 -11.24 -10.37
CA ALA A 38 2.81 -12.34 -10.79
C ALA A 38 1.97 -11.96 -12.03
N LEU A 39 1.33 -10.79 -12.00
CA LEU A 39 0.51 -10.30 -13.12
C LEU A 39 1.34 -9.93 -14.36
N ALA A 40 2.64 -9.65 -14.20
CA ALA A 40 3.53 -9.34 -15.32
C ALA A 40 3.83 -10.58 -16.19
N THR A 41 3.56 -11.78 -15.68
CA THR A 41 3.66 -13.03 -16.46
C THR A 41 2.51 -13.21 -17.46
N MET A 42 1.45 -12.40 -17.35
CA MET A 42 0.24 -12.49 -18.17
C MET A 42 0.20 -11.33 -19.15
N SER A 43 0.22 -11.62 -20.45
CA SER A 43 0.11 -10.63 -21.53
C SER A 43 -1.19 -10.78 -22.30
N LEU A 44 -1.75 -9.66 -22.73
CA LEU A 44 -2.90 -9.66 -23.64
C LEU A 44 -2.44 -9.99 -25.07
N PRO A 45 -3.23 -10.77 -25.84
CA PRO A 45 -2.92 -11.10 -27.23
C PRO A 45 -3.27 -9.93 -28.16
N LEU A 46 -2.56 -8.81 -28.01
CA LEU A 46 -2.74 -7.59 -28.82
C LEU A 46 -1.57 -7.43 -29.79
N ASP A 47 -1.86 -7.12 -31.04
CA ASP A 47 -0.85 -6.87 -32.07
C ASP A 47 -0.47 -5.38 -32.10
N LEU A 48 0.31 -4.95 -31.09
CA LEU A 48 0.73 -3.56 -30.90
C LEU A 48 2.25 -3.35 -31.05
N GLY A 49 3.00 -4.40 -31.39
CA GLY A 49 4.46 -4.36 -31.49
C GLY A 49 5.22 -4.40 -30.14
N PHE A 50 4.51 -4.39 -29.02
CA PHE A 50 5.05 -4.57 -27.67
C PHE A 50 4.04 -5.28 -26.76
N PRO A 51 4.50 -6.05 -25.74
CA PRO A 51 3.60 -6.77 -24.85
C PRO A 51 2.85 -5.81 -23.92
N VAL A 52 1.52 -5.97 -23.84
CA VAL A 52 0.68 -5.31 -22.83
C VAL A 52 0.34 -6.32 -21.74
N THR A 53 0.95 -6.19 -20.57
CA THR A 53 0.74 -7.10 -19.44
C THR A 53 -0.48 -6.69 -18.61
N ILE A 54 -1.09 -7.67 -17.92
CA ILE A 54 -2.14 -7.40 -16.94
C ILE A 54 -1.59 -6.52 -15.81
N ALA A 55 -0.33 -6.70 -15.42
CA ALA A 55 0.34 -5.83 -14.45
C ALA A 55 0.35 -4.35 -14.89
N ALA A 56 0.67 -4.06 -16.16
CA ALA A 56 0.67 -2.70 -16.67
C ALA A 56 -0.71 -2.05 -16.56
N LEU A 57 -1.78 -2.77 -16.91
CA LEU A 57 -3.16 -2.26 -16.79
C LEU A 57 -3.54 -1.97 -15.34
N VAL A 58 -3.22 -2.89 -14.42
CA VAL A 58 -3.49 -2.72 -12.98
C VAL A 58 -2.69 -1.55 -12.40
N CYS A 59 -1.41 -1.42 -12.76
CA CYS A 59 -0.58 -0.29 -12.33
C CYS A 59 -1.13 1.04 -12.85
N VAL A 60 -1.53 1.13 -14.12
CA VAL A 60 -2.12 2.35 -14.71
C VAL A 60 -3.42 2.72 -14.00
N ALA A 61 -4.31 1.74 -13.78
CA ALA A 61 -5.57 1.97 -13.07
C ALA A 61 -5.33 2.43 -11.61
N GLY A 62 -4.40 1.79 -10.90
CA GLY A 62 -4.00 2.18 -9.55
C GLY A 62 -3.39 3.59 -9.50
N CYS A 63 -2.50 3.92 -10.44
CA CYS A 63 -1.91 5.25 -10.58
C CYS A 63 -2.97 6.31 -10.83
N ALA A 64 -3.90 6.07 -11.76
CA ALA A 64 -5.00 6.98 -12.04
C ALA A 64 -5.86 7.22 -10.78
N TYR A 65 -6.15 6.16 -10.02
CA TYR A 65 -6.86 6.26 -8.75
C TYR A 65 -6.09 7.10 -7.71
N TYR A 66 -4.79 6.89 -7.54
CA TYR A 66 -3.99 7.64 -6.58
C TYR A 66 -3.81 9.11 -6.97
N LEU A 67 -3.60 9.41 -8.26
CA LEU A 67 -3.57 10.77 -8.78
C LEU A 67 -4.90 11.50 -8.58
N TRP A 68 -6.02 10.78 -8.72
CA TRP A 68 -7.34 11.33 -8.46
C TRP A 68 -7.57 11.67 -6.97
N LEU A 69 -6.99 10.90 -6.04
CA LEU A 69 -7.09 11.18 -4.61
C LEU A 69 -6.24 12.38 -4.19
N ASP A 70 -4.99 12.45 -4.65
CA ASP A 70 -4.06 13.55 -4.38
C ASP A 70 -2.90 13.54 -5.38
N LEU A 71 -2.63 14.69 -6.01
CA LEU A 71 -1.60 14.79 -7.04
C LEU A 71 -0.19 14.49 -6.52
N THR A 72 0.18 14.99 -5.35
CA THR A 72 1.55 14.83 -4.82
C THR A 72 1.83 13.39 -4.43
N LEU A 73 0.94 12.77 -3.65
CA LEU A 73 1.08 11.36 -3.29
C LEU A 73 0.89 10.47 -4.52
N GLY A 74 -0.01 10.82 -5.43
CA GLY A 74 -0.24 10.12 -6.68
C GLY A 74 1.01 10.07 -7.56
N VAL A 75 1.75 11.17 -7.71
CA VAL A 75 3.03 11.17 -8.45
C VAL A 75 4.08 10.28 -7.79
N ALA A 76 4.17 10.29 -6.45
CA ALA A 76 5.08 9.38 -5.74
C ALA A 76 4.69 7.90 -5.95
N MET A 77 3.39 7.60 -5.96
CA MET A 77 2.88 6.26 -6.26
C MET A 77 3.12 5.87 -7.73
N VAL A 78 3.01 6.79 -8.68
CA VAL A 78 3.35 6.56 -10.10
C VAL A 78 4.81 6.16 -10.23
N ALA A 79 5.73 6.91 -9.61
CA ALA A 79 7.14 6.58 -9.63
C ALA A 79 7.42 5.20 -9.01
N THR A 80 6.78 4.90 -7.88
CA THR A 80 6.90 3.60 -7.19
C THR A 80 6.40 2.45 -8.07
N MET A 81 5.20 2.59 -8.65
CA MET A 81 4.61 1.56 -9.52
C MET A 81 5.40 1.38 -10.81
N PHE A 82 5.96 2.46 -11.37
CA PHE A 82 6.84 2.38 -12.53
C PHE A 82 8.08 1.55 -12.23
N VAL A 83 8.76 1.80 -11.10
CA VAL A 83 9.94 1.03 -10.68
C VAL A 83 9.57 -0.45 -10.49
N MET A 84 8.47 -0.75 -9.79
CA MET A 84 8.00 -2.12 -9.59
C MET A 84 7.66 -2.84 -10.89
N LEU A 85 7.05 -2.15 -11.85
CA LEU A 85 6.69 -2.70 -13.15
C LEU A 85 7.95 -2.92 -14.01
N ALA A 86 8.90 -1.99 -14.00
CA ALA A 86 10.17 -2.11 -14.71
C ALA A 86 10.99 -3.30 -14.17
N MET A 87 11.09 -3.43 -12.84
CA MET A 87 11.73 -4.58 -12.21
C MET A 87 11.02 -5.90 -12.55
N SER A 88 9.69 -5.90 -12.53
CA SER A 88 8.91 -7.09 -12.90
C SER A 88 9.12 -7.49 -14.36
N SER A 89 9.18 -6.52 -15.27
CA SER A 89 9.49 -6.75 -16.69
C SER A 89 10.87 -7.35 -16.89
N GLU A 90 11.86 -6.88 -16.15
CA GLU A 90 13.23 -7.42 -16.23
C GLU A 90 13.30 -8.86 -15.70
N ILE A 91 12.60 -9.14 -14.59
CA ILE A 91 12.56 -10.49 -14.00
C ILE A 91 11.84 -11.47 -14.93
N THR A 92 10.69 -11.09 -15.49
CA THR A 92 9.94 -11.95 -16.42
C THR A 92 10.68 -12.17 -17.73
N HIS A 93 11.54 -11.24 -18.15
CA HIS A 93 12.41 -11.43 -19.30
C HIS A 93 13.52 -12.46 -19.02
N ARG A 94 14.06 -12.50 -17.81
CA ARG A 94 15.19 -13.37 -17.44
C ARG A 94 14.79 -14.75 -16.92
N LEU A 95 13.61 -14.88 -16.31
CA LEU A 95 13.18 -16.11 -15.64
C LEU A 95 11.97 -16.73 -16.35
N PRO A 96 11.90 -18.08 -16.40
CA PRO A 96 10.70 -18.74 -16.90
C PRO A 96 9.50 -18.46 -15.98
N THR A 97 8.29 -18.47 -16.55
CA THR A 97 7.04 -18.16 -15.84
C THR A 97 6.90 -18.87 -14.50
N GLY A 98 7.20 -20.18 -14.44
CA GLY A 98 7.10 -20.96 -13.21
C GLY A 98 8.03 -20.45 -12.10
N ALA A 99 9.27 -20.09 -12.44
CA ALA A 99 10.24 -19.54 -11.48
C ALA A 99 9.83 -18.14 -11.01
N THR A 100 9.33 -17.30 -11.93
CA THR A 100 8.81 -15.97 -11.60
C THR A 100 7.62 -16.05 -10.64
N LEU A 101 6.67 -16.96 -10.90
CA LEU A 101 5.51 -17.16 -10.01
C LEU A 101 5.93 -17.71 -8.64
N ALA A 102 6.91 -18.62 -8.57
CA ALA A 102 7.45 -19.10 -7.31
C ALA A 102 8.13 -17.97 -6.51
N LEU A 103 8.89 -17.10 -7.18
CA LEU A 103 9.50 -15.92 -6.56
C LEU A 103 8.44 -14.94 -6.05
N ALA A 104 7.43 -14.62 -6.87
CA ALA A 104 6.32 -13.77 -6.48
C ALA A 104 5.59 -14.34 -5.25
N ALA A 105 5.28 -15.64 -5.25
CA ALA A 105 4.65 -16.31 -4.11
C ALA A 105 5.51 -16.23 -2.84
N GLY A 106 6.82 -16.45 -2.95
CA GLY A 106 7.74 -16.32 -1.82
C GLY A 106 7.75 -14.91 -1.22
N ILE A 107 7.88 -13.88 -2.06
CA ILE A 107 7.85 -12.48 -1.63
C ILE A 107 6.49 -12.14 -0.99
N PHE A 108 5.39 -12.60 -1.59
CA PHE A 108 4.03 -12.38 -1.08
C PHE A 108 3.84 -12.97 0.31
N ILE A 109 4.24 -14.23 0.51
CA ILE A 109 4.12 -14.94 1.80
C ILE A 109 4.95 -14.22 2.86
N VAL A 110 6.21 -13.88 2.57
CA VAL A 110 7.07 -13.17 3.53
C VAL A 110 6.51 -11.79 3.87
N GLY A 111 6.03 -11.04 2.88
CA GLY A 111 5.40 -9.74 3.10
C GLY A 111 4.18 -9.83 4.02
N TRP A 112 3.34 -10.87 3.87
CA TRP A 112 2.21 -11.10 4.76
C TRP A 112 2.62 -11.51 6.17
N ILE A 113 3.62 -12.38 6.33
CA ILE A 113 4.15 -12.74 7.64
C ILE A 113 4.60 -11.48 8.39
N ILE A 114 5.33 -10.58 7.71
CA ILE A 114 5.76 -9.31 8.29
C ILE A 114 4.56 -8.45 8.72
N GLN A 115 3.55 -8.30 7.87
CA GLN A 115 2.35 -7.53 8.23
C GLN A 115 1.60 -8.14 9.41
N PHE A 116 1.41 -9.48 9.45
CA PHE A 116 0.71 -10.13 10.55
C PHE A 116 1.47 -9.99 11.89
N ILE A 117 2.80 -9.98 11.87
CA ILE A 117 3.61 -9.65 13.05
C ILE A 117 3.30 -8.23 13.52
N GLY A 118 3.23 -7.26 12.60
CA GLY A 118 2.81 -5.89 12.90
C GLY A 118 1.44 -5.81 13.56
N HIS A 119 0.45 -6.48 12.98
CA HIS A 119 -0.91 -6.54 13.51
C HIS A 119 -0.98 -7.19 14.90
N LYS A 120 -0.11 -8.17 15.17
CA LYS A 120 0.03 -8.74 16.52
C LYS A 120 0.58 -7.71 17.52
N PHE A 121 1.47 -6.80 17.10
CA PHE A 121 1.92 -5.71 17.96
C PHE A 121 0.85 -4.66 18.22
N GLU A 122 0.05 -4.35 17.20
CA GLU A 122 -1.07 -3.42 17.29
C GLU A 122 -2.20 -3.96 18.15
N GLY A 123 -2.43 -5.28 18.13
CA GLY A 123 -3.58 -5.93 18.78
C GLY A 123 -4.88 -5.84 17.97
N MET A 124 -4.79 -5.38 16.71
CA MET A 124 -5.91 -5.22 15.80
C MET A 124 -5.74 -6.13 14.58
N LYS A 125 -6.82 -6.73 14.11
CA LYS A 125 -6.82 -7.46 12.83
C LYS A 125 -6.50 -6.52 11.65
N PRO A 126 -6.00 -7.04 10.53
CA PRO A 126 -5.86 -6.24 9.32
C PRO A 126 -7.18 -5.61 8.85
N ALA A 127 -7.14 -4.35 8.45
CA ALA A 127 -8.32 -3.58 8.07
C ALA A 127 -9.08 -4.18 6.87
N PHE A 128 -8.41 -4.95 6.01
CA PHE A 128 -9.06 -5.58 4.86
C PHE A 128 -10.03 -6.71 5.23
N PHE A 129 -9.97 -7.23 6.45
CA PHE A 129 -11.00 -8.15 6.95
C PHE A 129 -12.36 -7.48 7.11
N ASP A 130 -12.40 -6.14 7.23
CA ASP A 130 -13.64 -5.37 7.31
C ASP A 130 -14.01 -4.74 5.95
N ASP A 131 -13.03 -4.25 5.20
CA ASP A 131 -13.25 -3.71 3.84
C ASP A 131 -12.05 -3.99 2.93
N VAL A 132 -12.26 -4.80 1.89
CA VAL A 132 -11.23 -5.13 0.88
C VAL A 132 -10.61 -3.89 0.24
N LYS A 133 -11.32 -2.76 0.15
CA LYS A 133 -10.75 -1.50 -0.38
C LYS A 133 -9.54 -1.03 0.42
N GLN A 134 -9.42 -1.41 1.69
CA GLN A 134 -8.27 -1.08 2.53
C GLN A 134 -6.95 -1.66 1.97
N LEU A 135 -6.99 -2.72 1.16
CA LEU A 135 -5.81 -3.20 0.42
C LEU A 135 -5.29 -2.16 -0.58
N LEU A 136 -6.18 -1.39 -1.20
CA LEU A 136 -5.82 -0.32 -2.13
C LEU A 136 -5.33 0.93 -1.39
N ILE A 137 -5.85 1.17 -0.18
CA ILE A 137 -5.47 2.31 0.67
C ILE A 137 -4.12 2.08 1.37
N GLY A 138 -3.78 0.85 1.75
CA GLY A 138 -2.54 0.52 2.47
C GLY A 138 -1.26 1.06 1.81
N PRO A 139 -1.02 0.85 0.50
CA PRO A 139 0.14 1.42 -0.20
C PRO A 139 0.20 2.95 -0.12
N LEU A 140 -0.96 3.60 -0.26
CA LEU A 140 -1.05 5.05 -0.16
C LEU A 140 -0.84 5.56 1.27
N PHE A 141 -1.29 4.79 2.27
CA PHE A 141 -1.03 5.08 3.68
C PHE A 141 0.47 5.03 4.00
N VAL A 142 1.19 3.99 3.55
CA VAL A 142 2.65 3.90 3.70
C VAL A 142 3.35 5.08 3.02
N CYS A 143 2.90 5.47 1.82
CA CYS A 143 3.41 6.66 1.14
C CYS A 143 3.12 7.95 1.95
N ALA A 144 1.93 8.10 2.52
CA ALA A 144 1.58 9.26 3.33
C ALA A 144 2.43 9.34 4.62
N GLU A 145 2.61 8.23 5.32
CA GLU A 145 3.50 8.15 6.49
C GLU A 145 4.95 8.49 6.12
N ALA A 146 5.44 8.06 4.95
CA ALA A 146 6.77 8.46 4.46
C ALA A 146 6.89 9.98 4.33
N PHE A 147 5.87 10.62 3.75
CA PHE A 147 5.81 12.08 3.63
C PHE A 147 5.74 12.76 5.01
N PHE A 148 4.99 12.21 5.96
CA PHE A 148 4.90 12.75 7.31
C PHE A 148 6.24 12.67 8.05
N LEU A 149 7.00 11.59 7.87
CA LEU A 149 8.36 11.45 8.42
C LEU A 149 9.33 12.49 7.85
N LEU A 150 9.13 12.90 6.59
CA LEU A 150 9.89 13.97 5.93
C LEU A 150 9.37 15.38 6.26
N GLY A 151 8.37 15.52 7.14
CA GLY A 151 7.76 16.79 7.49
C GLY A 151 6.81 17.38 6.45
N ALA A 152 6.44 16.61 5.42
CA ALA A 152 5.50 17.02 4.39
C ALA A 152 4.03 16.75 4.77
N LYS A 153 3.09 17.40 4.06
CA LYS A 153 1.63 17.25 4.25
C LYS A 153 1.14 17.43 5.71
N PRO A 154 1.60 18.45 6.46
CA PRO A 154 1.27 18.60 7.88
C PRO A 154 -0.23 18.78 8.15
N GLN A 155 -0.98 19.39 7.23
CA GLN A 155 -2.44 19.56 7.35
C GLN A 155 -3.17 18.22 7.30
N LEU A 156 -2.74 17.31 6.40
CA LEU A 156 -3.32 15.97 6.30
C LEU A 156 -3.01 15.14 7.54
N ARG A 157 -1.75 15.21 8.02
CA ARG A 157 -1.36 14.55 9.27
C ARG A 157 -2.22 15.03 10.44
N ARG A 158 -2.36 16.36 10.60
CA ARG A 158 -3.18 16.95 11.66
C ARG A 158 -4.64 16.50 11.57
N TYR A 159 -5.22 16.51 10.37
CA TYR A 159 -6.60 16.05 10.15
C TYR A 159 -6.82 14.61 10.63
N ILE A 160 -5.86 13.72 10.38
CA ILE A 160 -5.90 12.32 10.84
C ILE A 160 -5.73 12.27 12.36
N GLU A 161 -4.74 12.97 12.90
CA GLU A 161 -4.43 12.97 14.33
C GLU A 161 -5.57 13.54 15.20
N GLU A 162 -6.28 14.57 14.72
CA GLU A 162 -7.48 15.12 15.37
C GLU A 162 -8.64 14.11 15.46
N ARG A 163 -8.62 13.03 14.67
CA ARG A 163 -9.73 12.06 14.57
C ARG A 163 -9.43 10.69 15.17
N VAL A 164 -8.15 10.28 15.15
CA VAL A 164 -7.71 8.96 15.64
C VAL A 164 -6.51 9.03 16.58
N GLY A 165 -6.14 10.23 17.04
CA GLY A 165 -4.98 10.48 17.90
C GLY A 165 -3.64 10.32 17.17
N PRO A 166 -2.49 10.66 17.78
CA PRO A 166 -1.15 10.52 17.21
C PRO A 166 -0.69 9.05 17.11
N THR A 167 0.40 8.78 16.36
CA THR A 167 1.07 7.47 16.44
C THR A 167 1.78 7.32 17.78
N VAL A 168 1.67 6.15 18.38
CA VAL A 168 2.22 5.84 19.71
C VAL A 168 3.28 4.75 19.61
N ALA A 169 4.18 4.71 20.59
CA ALA A 169 5.25 3.70 20.61
C ALA A 169 4.70 2.27 20.69
N ARG A 170 3.60 2.08 21.44
CA ARG A 170 2.90 0.80 21.61
C ARG A 170 1.41 1.00 21.80
N ARG A 171 0.59 0.17 21.18
CA ARG A 171 -0.88 0.12 21.36
C ARG A 171 -1.29 -0.98 22.33
N ASP A 172 -2.49 -0.84 22.87
CA ASP A 172 -3.13 -1.78 23.81
C ASP A 172 -4.16 -2.70 23.14
N GLY A 173 -4.31 -2.62 21.81
CA GLY A 173 -5.26 -3.40 21.03
C GLY A 173 -6.72 -2.93 21.11
N ARG A 174 -7.04 -1.85 21.84
CA ARG A 174 -8.43 -1.36 21.90
C ARG A 174 -8.80 -0.65 20.59
N PRO A 175 -10.01 -0.88 20.04
CA PRO A 175 -10.47 -0.16 18.86
C PRO A 175 -10.39 1.37 19.05
N ILE A 176 -9.97 2.09 18.00
CA ILE A 176 -9.94 3.55 17.99
C ILE A 176 -11.24 4.04 17.35
N PRO A 177 -12.09 4.79 18.07
CA PRO A 177 -13.24 5.45 17.45
C PRO A 177 -12.77 6.56 16.51
N ILE A 178 -13.46 6.75 15.40
CA ILE A 178 -13.21 7.88 14.49
C ILE A 178 -14.13 9.01 14.92
N HIS A 179 -13.56 10.15 15.31
CA HIS A 179 -14.33 11.35 15.63
C HIS A 179 -14.67 12.12 14.35
N GLU A 180 -15.94 12.50 14.15
CA GLU A 180 -16.37 13.26 12.96
C GLU A 180 -15.95 14.74 13.06
N GLU A 181 -15.98 15.29 14.27
CA GLU A 181 -15.51 16.62 14.64
C GLU A 181 -14.08 16.55 15.20
N ALA A 182 -13.30 17.63 15.05
CA ALA A 182 -11.94 17.68 15.59
C ALA A 182 -11.99 17.67 17.13
N LEU A 183 -11.16 16.81 17.75
CA LEU A 183 -10.97 16.74 19.21
C LEU A 183 -10.44 18.04 19.81
#